data_AF-A0A946SXX8-F1
#
_entry.id   AF-A0A946SXX8-F1
#
_cell.length_a   1.000
_cell.length_b   1.000
_cell.length_c   1.000
_cell.angle_alpha   90.00
_cell.angle_beta   90.00
_cell.angle_gamma   90.00
#
_symmetry.space_group_name_H-M   'P 1'
#
loop_
_entity.id
_entity.type
_entity.pdbx_description
1 polymer ?
#
loop_
_entity_poly.entity_id
_entity_poly.type
_entity_poly.pdbx_seq_one_letter_code
_entity_poly.pdbx_strand_id
1 'polypeptide(L)'
;MQKKMLFWNEKRQRLKYTNNTKLLESDFEYVGKLTSAEFDILIESMFIVYEDDYISFEDIVIMYSKLISFICELKRITNEEL
;
A
#
# COMPACT_ATOMS: atom_id res chain seq x y z
N MET A 1 7.09 -0.57 14.73
CA MET A 1 7.06 0.57 13.78
C MET A 1 5.64 1.11 13.67
N GLN A 2 5.45 2.42 13.69
CA GLN A 2 4.10 3.01 13.58
C GLN A 2 3.58 2.90 12.15
N LYS A 3 2.36 2.37 11.97
CA LYS A 3 1.69 2.32 10.66
C LYS A 3 1.05 3.67 10.32
N LYS A 4 1.05 4.05 9.05
CA LYS A 4 0.24 5.17 8.53
C LYS A 4 -0.78 4.69 7.49
N MET A 5 -1.80 5.51 7.27
CA MET A 5 -2.84 5.21 6.28
C MET A 5 -2.34 5.47 4.87
N LEU A 6 -2.71 4.57 3.96
CA LEU A 6 -2.49 4.64 2.53
C LEU A 6 -3.78 4.99 1.82
N PHE A 7 -3.71 5.96 0.92
CA PHE A 7 -4.81 6.38 0.07
C PHE A 7 -4.38 6.40 -1.40
N TRP A 8 -5.30 6.06 -2.29
CA TRP A 8 -5.11 6.09 -3.73
C TRP A 8 -6.07 7.09 -4.38
N ASN A 9 -5.56 7.82 -5.36
CA ASN A 9 -6.34 8.65 -6.24
C ASN A 9 -6.18 8.11 -7.66
N GLU A 10 -7.17 7.36 -8.11
CA GLU A 10 -7.17 6.71 -9.41
C GLU A 10 -7.14 7.73 -10.56
N LYS A 11 -7.88 8.84 -10.45
CA LYS A 11 -7.94 9.85 -11.52
C LYS A 11 -6.60 10.53 -11.77
N ARG A 12 -5.81 10.73 -10.72
CA ARG A 12 -4.51 11.44 -10.78
C ARG A 12 -3.32 10.49 -10.76
N GLN A 13 -3.56 9.19 -10.61
CA GLN A 13 -2.54 8.16 -10.38
C GLN A 13 -1.58 8.57 -9.25
N ARG A 14 -2.13 8.94 -8.08
CA ARG A 14 -1.36 9.43 -6.93
C ARG A 14 -1.67 8.68 -5.64
N LEU A 15 -0.61 8.38 -4.89
CA LEU A 15 -0.72 7.88 -3.52
C LEU A 15 -0.57 9.00 -2.49
N LYS A 16 -1.25 8.86 -1.36
CA LYS A 16 -0.98 9.63 -0.14
C LYS A 16 -0.73 8.65 1.02
N TYR A 17 0.38 8.83 1.72
CA TYR A 17 0.76 8.03 2.89
C TYR A 17 0.87 8.93 4.12
N THR A 18 -0.21 9.01 4.92
CA THR A 18 -0.33 9.98 6.02
C THR A 18 -1.30 9.50 7.10
N ASN A 19 -1.11 9.96 8.34
CA ASN A 19 -2.12 9.85 9.40
C ASN A 19 -2.93 11.13 9.59
N ASN A 20 -2.51 12.23 8.96
CA ASN A 20 -3.23 13.50 8.99
C ASN A 20 -4.15 13.60 7.77
N THR A 21 -5.44 13.31 7.98
CA THR A 21 -6.47 13.32 6.94
C THR A 21 -7.19 14.66 6.79
N LYS A 22 -6.85 15.68 7.60
CA LYS A 22 -7.56 16.98 7.60
C LYS A 22 -7.50 17.72 6.26
N LEU A 23 -6.48 17.47 5.45
CA LEU A 23 -6.26 18.07 4.13
C LEU A 23 -6.31 17.01 3.01
N LEU A 24 -6.95 15.87 3.28
CA LEU A 24 -7.14 14.85 2.26
C LEU A 24 -8.25 15.30 1.31
N GLU A 25 -7.93 15.37 0.03
CA GLU A 25 -8.91 15.70 -1.01
C GLU A 25 -9.91 14.54 -1.14
N SER A 26 -11.17 14.84 -1.49
CA SER A 26 -12.27 13.85 -1.48
C SER A 26 -12.16 12.78 -2.56
N ASP A 27 -11.25 12.93 -3.51
CA ASP A 27 -10.96 11.99 -4.59
C ASP A 27 -9.85 10.99 -4.23
N PHE A 28 -9.41 10.98 -2.97
CA PHE A 28 -8.54 9.94 -2.41
C PHE A 28 -9.36 8.88 -1.67
N GLU A 29 -9.21 7.64 -2.08
CA GLU A 29 -9.86 6.48 -1.50
C GLU A 29 -8.91 5.74 -0.57
N TYR A 30 -9.41 5.29 0.58
CA TYR A 30 -8.61 4.58 1.57
C TYR A 30 -8.32 3.15 1.13
N VAL A 31 -7.05 2.75 1.16
CA VAL A 31 -6.59 1.41 0.78
C VAL A 31 -6.27 0.56 2.02
N GLY A 32 -5.54 1.13 2.98
CA GLY A 32 -5.05 0.34 4.10
C GLY A 32 -4.05 1.04 5.00
N LYS A 33 -3.31 0.27 5.80
CA LYS A 33 -2.28 0.79 6.73
C LYS A 33 -0.98 -0.01 6.61
N LEU A 34 0.10 0.71 6.36
CA LEU A 34 1.45 0.16 6.17
C LEU A 34 2.44 0.85 7.12
N THR A 35 3.51 0.16 7.48
CA THR A 35 4.73 0.81 7.97
C THR A 35 5.47 1.49 6.81
N SER A 36 6.49 2.30 7.09
CA SER A 36 7.30 2.92 6.02
C SER A 36 7.95 1.89 5.12
N ALA A 37 8.56 0.84 5.69
CA ALA A 37 9.20 -0.22 4.91
C ALA A 37 8.20 -0.99 4.03
N GLU A 38 7.01 -1.30 4.57
CA GLU A 38 5.96 -1.97 3.78
C GLU A 38 5.44 -1.04 2.66
N PHE A 39 5.37 0.27 2.90
CA PHE A 39 5.01 1.25 1.87
C PHE A 39 6.06 1.33 0.75
N ASP A 40 7.34 1.38 1.09
CA ASP A 40 8.42 1.42 0.09
C ASP A 40 8.38 0.18 -0.82
N ILE A 41 8.17 -1.01 -0.24
CA ILE A 41 8.01 -2.26 -1.02
C ILE A 41 6.78 -2.18 -1.94
N LEU A 42 5.67 -1.60 -1.50
CA LEU A 42 4.49 -1.45 -2.34
C LEU A 42 4.78 -0.57 -3.56
N ILE A 43 5.45 0.56 -3.38
CA ILE A 43 5.82 1.49 -4.46
C ILE A 43 6.69 0.78 -5.51
N GLU A 44 7.74 0.11 -5.07
CA GLU A 44 8.64 -0.63 -5.97
C GLU A 44 7.89 -1.74 -6.72
N SER A 45 7.02 -2.47 -6.01
CA SER A 45 6.20 -3.53 -6.63
C SER A 45 5.22 -2.97 -7.67
N MET A 46 4.62 -1.81 -7.40
CA MET A 46 3.75 -1.14 -8.37
C MET A 46 4.52 -0.71 -9.63
N PHE A 47 5.71 -0.14 -9.45
CA PHE A 47 6.55 0.29 -10.56
C PHE A 47 6.95 -0.89 -11.45
N ILE A 48 7.31 -2.04 -10.86
CA ILE A 48 7.67 -3.25 -11.61
C ILE A 48 6.47 -3.87 -12.35
N VAL A 49 5.28 -3.86 -11.74
CA VAL A 49 4.11 -4.56 -12.31
C VAL A 49 3.40 -3.74 -13.38
N TYR A 50 3.29 -2.43 -13.18
CA TYR A 50 2.48 -1.57 -14.05
C TYR A 50 3.31 -0.62 -14.89
N GLU A 51 4.56 -0.30 -14.52
CA GLU A 51 5.39 0.68 -15.23
C GLU A 51 4.64 2.01 -15.45
N ASP A 52 4.23 2.31 -16.69
CA ASP A 52 3.47 3.49 -17.10
C ASP A 52 1.96 3.21 -17.31
N ASP A 53 1.49 1.99 -17.06
CA ASP A 53 0.09 1.60 -17.22
C ASP A 53 -0.82 2.26 -16.18
N TYR A 54 -2.07 2.45 -16.58
CA TYR A 54 -3.11 2.94 -15.69
C TYR A 54 -3.45 1.91 -14.61
N ILE A 55 -3.48 2.36 -13.35
CA ILE A 55 -3.80 1.51 -12.21
C ILE A 55 -5.16 1.92 -11.64
N SER A 56 -6.13 1.00 -11.66
CA SER A 56 -7.43 1.24 -11.04
C SER A 56 -7.35 1.16 -9.51
N PHE A 57 -8.37 1.64 -8.80
CA PHE A 57 -8.47 1.44 -7.36
C PHE A 57 -8.47 -0.05 -6.98
N GLU A 58 -9.14 -0.90 -7.76
CA GLU A 58 -9.19 -2.34 -7.53
C GLU A 58 -7.81 -3.00 -7.66
N ASP A 59 -7.02 -2.57 -8.65
CA ASP A 59 -5.64 -3.04 -8.84
C ASP A 59 -4.75 -2.73 -7.62
N ILE A 60 -4.87 -1.52 -7.07
CA ILE A 60 -4.14 -1.12 -5.84
C ILE A 60 -4.58 -1.95 -4.64
N VAL A 61 -5.87 -2.22 -4.48
CA VAL A 61 -6.39 -3.05 -3.39
C VAL A 61 -5.88 -4.49 -3.51
N ILE A 62 -5.82 -5.03 -4.73
CA ILE A 62 -5.27 -6.36 -4.99
C ILE A 62 -3.77 -6.39 -4.65
N MET A 63 -2.99 -5.40 -5.10
CA MET A 63 -1.56 -5.30 -4.80
C MET A 63 -1.29 -5.18 -3.30
N TYR A 64 -2.03 -4.30 -2.62
CA TYR A 64 -1.95 -4.15 -1.17
C TYR A 64 -2.24 -5.48 -0.46
N SER A 65 -3.32 -6.17 -0.86
CA SER A 65 -3.70 -7.45 -0.26
C SER A 65 -2.64 -8.53 -0.46
N LYS A 66 -2.06 -8.63 -1.66
CA LYS A 66 -0.94 -9.55 -1.96
C LYS A 66 0.27 -9.26 -1.08
N LEU A 67 0.65 -7.99 -0.94
CA LEU A 67 1.76 -7.56 -0.10
C LEU A 67 1.53 -7.93 1.38
N ILE A 68 0.34 -7.66 1.92
CA ILE A 68 0.02 -8.00 3.30
C ILE A 68 0.07 -9.51 3.53
N SER A 69 -0.50 -10.31 2.62
CA SER A 69 -0.42 -11.78 2.69
C SER A 69 1.03 -12.26 2.70
N PHE A 70 1.87 -11.74 1.80
CA PHE A 70 3.29 -12.07 1.75
C PHE A 70 4.02 -11.74 3.06
N ILE A 71 3.80 -10.54 3.61
CA ILE A 71 4.40 -10.13 4.89
C ILE A 71 3.92 -11.03 6.04
N CYS A 72 2.64 -11.41 6.07
CA CYS A 72 2.10 -12.31 7.07
C CYS A 72 2.74 -13.71 6.97
N GLU A 73 2.93 -14.22 5.76
CA GLU A 73 3.63 -15.49 5.52
C GLU A 73 5.09 -15.43 5.94
N LEU A 74 5.82 -14.36 5.57
CA LEU A 74 7.19 -14.15 6.03
C LEU A 74 7.29 -14.12 7.55
N LYS A 75 6.42 -13.34 8.22
CA LYS A 75 6.39 -13.26 9.68
C LYS A 75 6.12 -14.62 10.31
N ARG A 76 5.26 -15.44 9.71
CA ARG A 76 4.97 -16.80 10.18
C ARG A 76 6.21 -17.70 10.10
N ILE A 77 6.98 -17.61 9.01
CA ILE A 77 8.22 -18.38 8.84
C ILE A 77 9.29 -17.92 9.85
N THR A 78 9.37 -16.62 10.12
CA THR A 78 10.38 -16.06 11.03
C THR A 78 9.98 -16.09 12.51
N ASN A 79 8.71 -16.36 12.81
CA ASN A 79 8.17 -16.49 14.18
C ASN A 79 8.06 -17.95 14.63
N GLU A 80 8.82 -18.88 14.03
CA GLU A 80 9.07 -20.15 14.73
C GLU A 80 9.78 -19.83 16.06
N GLU A 81 9.09 -20.13 17.17
CA GLU A 81 9.60 -20.00 18.53
C GLU A 81 10.95 -20.73 18.64
N LEU A 82 12.01 -19.97 18.95
CA LEU A 82 13.21 -20.48 19.60
C LEU A 82 13.01 -20.46 21.12
#